data_AF-H3H5U2-F1
#
_entry.id   AF-H3H5U2-F1
#
_cell.length_a   1.000
_cell.length_b   1.000
_cell.length_c   1.000
_cell.angle_alpha   90.00
_cell.angle_beta   90.00
_cell.angle_gamma   90.00
#
_symmetry.space_group_name_H-M   'P 1'
#
loop_
_entity.id
_entity.type
_entity.pdbx_description
1 polymer ?
#
loop_
_entity_poly.entity_id
_entity_poly.type
_entity_poly.pdbx_seq_one_letter_code
_entity_poly.pdbx_strand_id
1 'polypeptide(L)'
;MSVGSPNTSATHVARADCPHLSEPEWEALQRLSTVIGEAAVATMLRTLSPTEQHGVALGFIVKEQRETTARASVSPSATPRVESLKLHVSSYVGREGEPLLRCLVEVDTAIAARRIVDPLSKVAFAMSCLGGRARSWAYGRRLTDPTYFSTYEEFKEELKLAFEPPQNEFRSRAEFLDLHQGKHDVHAYAQRARYLVSNIVTNPIDEATKVVTFMKGLRDGPVKTYLFRDYPNTLEAAIALAMQEEFSLRQAKLHVNAPRLMPRPVVRPSGGPEPMDLSSATAAGSQQRRGSTNARGAMLVMRSSVSTSDTLH
;
A
#
# COMPACT_ATOMS: atom_id res chain seq x y z
N MET A 1 -84.68 -17.23 36.43
CA MET A 1 -83.49 -17.20 35.57
C MET A 1 -83.05 -18.63 35.31
N SER A 2 -82.96 -19.06 34.06
CA SER A 2 -81.86 -19.92 33.59
C SER A 2 -81.85 -19.98 32.07
N VAL A 3 -80.81 -19.29 31.58
CA VAL A 3 -80.18 -19.09 30.27
C VAL A 3 -80.43 -20.16 29.20
N GLY A 4 -80.78 -19.69 27.99
CA GLY A 4 -80.86 -20.47 26.76
C GLY A 4 -79.51 -20.68 26.07
N SER A 5 -79.47 -21.72 25.22
CA SER A 5 -78.31 -22.25 24.49
C SER A 5 -77.60 -21.25 23.56
N PRO A 6 -76.26 -21.33 23.40
CA PRO A 6 -75.57 -20.71 22.27
C PRO A 6 -75.27 -21.72 21.14
N ASN A 7 -75.58 -21.30 19.91
CA ASN A 7 -75.46 -22.02 18.63
C ASN A 7 -74.03 -22.47 18.27
N THR A 8 -73.89 -23.72 17.82
CA THR A 8 -72.70 -24.30 17.17
C THR A 8 -72.60 -24.01 15.65
N SER A 9 -73.28 -22.98 15.15
CA SER A 9 -73.30 -22.61 13.72
C SER A 9 -72.38 -21.42 13.35
N ALA A 10 -71.52 -20.94 14.27
CA ALA A 10 -70.93 -19.61 14.15
C ALA A 10 -69.55 -19.53 13.44
N THR A 11 -68.88 -20.63 13.14
CA THR A 11 -67.47 -20.58 12.66
C THR A 11 -67.30 -20.64 11.15
N HIS A 12 -68.29 -21.11 10.39
CA HIS A 12 -68.17 -21.27 8.94
C HIS A 12 -68.98 -20.19 8.19
N VAL A 13 -68.34 -19.46 7.28
CA VAL A 13 -69.00 -18.50 6.36
C VAL A 13 -68.94 -19.09 4.97
N ALA A 14 -70.09 -19.31 4.34
CA ALA A 14 -70.15 -19.90 3.01
C ALA A 14 -70.00 -18.83 1.92
N ARG A 15 -69.52 -19.22 0.75
CA ARG A 15 -69.42 -18.34 -0.44
C ARG A 15 -70.75 -17.66 -0.78
N ALA A 16 -71.86 -18.37 -0.54
CA ALA A 16 -73.22 -17.87 -0.75
C ALA A 16 -73.59 -16.68 0.14
N ASP A 17 -72.92 -16.52 1.29
CA ASP A 17 -73.16 -15.44 2.24
C ASP A 17 -72.46 -14.14 1.84
N CYS A 18 -71.54 -14.18 0.86
CA CYS A 18 -70.75 -13.04 0.40
C CYS A 18 -70.78 -12.91 -1.14
N PRO A 19 -71.95 -12.68 -1.77
CA PRO A 19 -72.08 -12.61 -3.23
C PRO A 19 -71.35 -11.41 -3.85
N HIS A 20 -71.06 -10.37 -3.06
CA HIS A 20 -70.36 -9.16 -3.49
C HIS A 20 -68.85 -9.34 -3.69
N LEU A 21 -68.26 -10.43 -3.20
CA LEU A 21 -66.85 -10.74 -3.40
C LEU A 21 -66.63 -11.47 -4.73
N SER A 22 -65.57 -11.09 -5.44
CA SER A 22 -65.14 -11.82 -6.64
C SER A 22 -64.50 -13.16 -6.26
N GLU A 23 -64.45 -14.12 -7.18
CA GLU A 23 -63.77 -15.41 -6.97
C GLU A 23 -62.32 -15.26 -6.45
N PRO A 24 -61.44 -14.42 -7.04
CA PRO A 24 -60.07 -14.30 -6.53
C PRO A 24 -60.00 -13.68 -5.12
N GLU A 25 -60.93 -12.80 -4.75
CA GLU A 25 -61.01 -12.23 -3.40
C GLU A 25 -61.49 -13.27 -2.38
N TRP A 26 -62.49 -14.07 -2.74
CA TRP A 26 -62.96 -15.15 -1.88
C TRP A 26 -61.84 -16.17 -1.62
N GLU A 27 -61.16 -16.62 -2.67
CA GLU A 27 -60.02 -17.51 -2.57
C GLU A 27 -58.87 -16.92 -1.74
N ALA A 28 -58.64 -15.61 -1.85
CA ALA A 28 -57.66 -14.91 -1.00
C ALA A 28 -58.03 -14.93 0.48
N LEU A 29 -59.31 -14.79 0.81
CA LEU A 29 -59.79 -14.90 2.20
C LEU A 29 -59.73 -16.33 2.73
N GLN A 30 -59.93 -17.33 1.86
CA GLN A 30 -59.70 -18.74 2.20
C GLN A 30 -58.21 -19.01 2.48
N ARG A 31 -57.30 -18.40 1.73
CA ARG A 31 -55.86 -18.49 2.05
C ARG A 31 -55.50 -17.72 3.31
N LEU A 32 -56.10 -16.54 3.53
CA LEU A 32 -55.91 -15.77 4.76
C LEU A 32 -56.40 -16.54 5.99
N SER A 33 -57.47 -17.34 5.88
CA SER A 33 -57.97 -18.18 6.97
C SER A 33 -56.94 -19.22 7.43
N THR A 34 -56.07 -19.70 6.54
CA THR A 34 -54.95 -20.58 6.91
C THR A 34 -53.88 -19.87 7.74
N VAL A 35 -53.78 -18.53 7.65
CA VAL A 35 -52.76 -17.72 8.34
C VAL A 35 -53.25 -17.23 9.69
N ILE A 36 -54.49 -16.73 9.77
CA ILE A 36 -55.04 -16.10 10.98
C ILE A 36 -56.19 -16.88 11.63
N GLY A 37 -56.59 -18.00 11.02
CA GLY A 37 -57.68 -18.87 11.49
C GLY A 37 -59.05 -18.51 10.88
N GLU A 38 -59.86 -19.54 10.62
CA GLU A 38 -61.21 -19.41 10.05
C GLU A 38 -62.14 -18.56 10.92
N ALA A 39 -62.10 -18.73 12.24
CA ALA A 39 -62.94 -17.97 13.16
C ALA A 39 -62.66 -16.45 13.10
N ALA A 40 -61.41 -16.06 12.88
CA ALA A 40 -61.01 -14.66 12.76
C ALA A 40 -61.54 -14.06 11.45
N VAL A 41 -61.38 -14.76 10.33
CA VAL A 41 -61.92 -14.34 9.02
C VAL A 41 -63.45 -14.31 9.04
N ALA A 42 -64.09 -15.29 9.66
CA ALA A 42 -65.55 -15.35 9.83
C ALA A 42 -66.10 -14.20 10.70
N THR A 43 -65.31 -13.74 11.67
CA THR A 43 -65.67 -12.55 12.47
C THR A 43 -65.55 -11.29 11.63
N MET A 44 -64.45 -11.14 10.88
CA MET A 44 -64.22 -10.00 9.98
C MET A 44 -65.32 -9.88 8.92
N LEU A 45 -65.74 -10.99 8.30
CA LEU A 45 -66.82 -10.99 7.30
C LEU A 45 -68.20 -10.64 7.86
N ARG A 46 -68.40 -10.75 9.17
CA ARG A 46 -69.66 -10.38 9.83
C ARG A 46 -69.66 -8.95 10.36
N THR A 47 -68.50 -8.41 10.70
CA THR A 47 -68.37 -7.08 11.31
C THR A 47 -68.01 -5.98 10.32
N LEU A 48 -67.28 -6.32 9.25
CA LEU A 48 -66.82 -5.35 8.26
C LEU A 48 -67.87 -5.11 7.17
N SER A 49 -67.93 -3.88 6.67
CA SER A 49 -68.76 -3.53 5.52
C SER A 49 -68.24 -4.19 4.22
N PRO A 50 -69.08 -4.36 3.18
CA PRO A 50 -68.65 -4.97 1.92
C PRO A 50 -67.39 -4.35 1.29
N THR A 51 -67.24 -3.02 1.39
CA THR A 51 -66.08 -2.29 0.86
C THR A 51 -64.80 -2.59 1.65
N GLU A 52 -64.91 -2.73 2.98
CA GLU A 52 -63.78 -3.07 3.83
C GLU A 52 -63.35 -4.52 3.63
N GLN A 53 -64.29 -5.44 3.40
CA GLN A 53 -64.00 -6.83 3.07
C GLN A 53 -63.19 -6.95 1.77
N HIS A 54 -63.57 -6.17 0.75
CA HIS A 54 -62.83 -6.08 -0.51
C HIS A 54 -61.41 -5.52 -0.29
N GLY A 55 -61.28 -4.49 0.55
CA GLY A 55 -59.98 -3.92 0.92
C GLY A 55 -59.05 -4.93 1.61
N VAL A 56 -59.58 -5.76 2.51
CA VAL A 56 -58.83 -6.84 3.16
C VAL A 56 -58.38 -7.90 2.16
N ALA A 57 -59.29 -8.37 1.30
CA ALA A 57 -58.99 -9.39 0.30
C ALA A 57 -57.92 -8.91 -0.69
N LEU A 58 -58.08 -7.70 -1.24
CA LEU A 58 -57.08 -7.10 -2.14
C LEU A 58 -55.74 -6.85 -1.46
N GLY A 59 -55.76 -6.36 -0.21
CA GLY A 59 -54.54 -6.14 0.57
C GLY A 59 -53.75 -7.44 0.78
N PHE A 60 -54.46 -8.55 1.02
CA PHE A 60 -53.84 -9.87 1.13
C PHE A 60 -53.27 -10.36 -0.20
N ILE A 61 -54.01 -10.22 -1.31
CA ILE A 61 -53.54 -10.59 -2.66
C ILE A 61 -52.27 -9.83 -3.03
N VAL A 62 -52.25 -8.51 -2.81
CA VAL A 62 -51.07 -7.67 -3.10
C VAL A 62 -49.88 -8.08 -2.24
N LYS A 63 -50.12 -8.42 -0.97
CA LYS A 63 -49.07 -8.94 -0.08
C LYS A 63 -48.51 -10.28 -0.57
N GLU A 64 -49.37 -11.22 -0.97
CA GLU A 64 -48.95 -12.51 -1.55
C GLU A 64 -48.16 -12.30 -2.85
N GLN A 65 -48.60 -11.39 -3.72
CA GLN A 65 -47.86 -11.06 -4.95
C GLN A 65 -46.49 -10.43 -4.64
N ARG A 66 -46.40 -9.61 -3.60
CA ARG A 66 -45.12 -9.02 -3.16
C ARG A 66 -44.19 -10.08 -2.58
N GLU A 67 -44.70 -11.00 -1.78
CA GLU A 67 -43.91 -12.10 -1.19
C GLU A 67 -43.44 -13.11 -2.26
N THR A 68 -44.31 -13.43 -3.22
CA THR A 68 -43.93 -14.29 -4.36
C THR A 68 -42.94 -13.61 -5.30
N THR A 69 -43.09 -12.31 -5.56
CA THR A 69 -42.11 -11.52 -6.33
C THR A 69 -40.78 -11.39 -5.58
N ALA A 70 -40.81 -11.18 -4.26
CA ALA A 70 -39.61 -11.15 -3.43
C ALA A 70 -38.90 -12.52 -3.44
N ARG A 71 -39.65 -13.62 -3.35
CA ARG A 71 -39.10 -14.98 -3.42
C ARG A 71 -38.62 -15.37 -4.82
N ALA A 72 -39.20 -14.81 -5.88
CA ALA A 72 -38.70 -14.97 -7.25
C ALA A 72 -37.42 -14.14 -7.51
N SER A 73 -37.28 -12.97 -6.86
CA SER A 73 -36.05 -12.16 -6.91
C SER A 73 -34.90 -12.72 -6.07
N VAL A 74 -35.20 -13.60 -5.11
CA VAL A 74 -34.21 -14.34 -4.32
C VAL A 74 -34.10 -15.76 -4.88
N SER A 75 -33.22 -15.95 -5.86
CA SER A 75 -32.78 -17.29 -6.27
C SER A 75 -32.32 -18.10 -5.05
N PRO A 76 -32.66 -19.40 -4.93
CA PRO A 76 -32.09 -20.27 -3.90
C PRO A 76 -30.66 -20.67 -4.32
N SER A 77 -29.77 -19.69 -4.35
CA SER A 77 -28.33 -19.84 -4.53
C SER A 77 -27.66 -18.60 -3.96
N ALA A 78 -27.77 -18.44 -2.65
CA ALA A 78 -26.83 -17.62 -1.89
C ALA A 78 -25.85 -18.55 -1.18
N THR A 79 -25.12 -19.37 -1.94
CA THR A 79 -23.70 -19.53 -1.59
C THR A 79 -23.09 -18.14 -1.78
N PRO A 80 -22.24 -17.64 -0.86
CA PRO A 80 -21.54 -16.39 -1.11
C PRO A 80 -20.71 -16.62 -2.36
N ARG A 81 -21.13 -16.07 -3.50
CA ARG A 81 -20.29 -15.98 -4.70
C ARG A 81 -19.18 -15.05 -4.30
N VAL A 82 -18.12 -15.60 -3.73
CA VAL A 82 -16.93 -14.81 -3.44
C VAL A 82 -16.36 -14.41 -4.77
N GLU A 83 -16.58 -13.15 -5.13
CA GLU A 83 -16.12 -12.57 -6.37
C GLU A 83 -14.60 -12.73 -6.47
N SER A 84 -14.15 -13.36 -7.55
CA SER A 84 -12.73 -13.43 -7.89
C SER A 84 -12.26 -12.04 -8.31
N LEU A 85 -11.23 -11.51 -7.64
CA LEU A 85 -10.71 -10.18 -7.95
C LEU A 85 -9.80 -10.24 -9.17
N LYS A 86 -10.09 -9.44 -10.20
CA LYS A 86 -9.23 -9.32 -11.38
C LYS A 86 -8.08 -8.36 -11.12
N LEU A 87 -6.99 -8.86 -10.54
CA LEU A 87 -5.76 -8.07 -10.36
C LEU A 87 -5.02 -7.92 -11.69
N HIS A 88 -4.50 -6.72 -11.97
CA HIS A 88 -3.57 -6.49 -13.08
C HIS A 88 -2.17 -6.92 -12.66
N VAL A 89 -1.50 -7.72 -13.49
CA VAL A 89 -0.11 -8.14 -13.28
C VAL A 89 0.73 -7.52 -14.38
N SER A 90 1.84 -6.89 -14.02
CA SER A 90 2.77 -6.31 -14.98
C SER A 90 3.41 -7.40 -15.84
N SER A 91 3.62 -7.14 -17.14
CA SER A 91 4.16 -8.17 -18.02
C SER A 91 5.67 -8.32 -17.83
N TYR A 92 6.13 -9.50 -17.43
CA TYR A 92 7.55 -9.80 -17.33
C TYR A 92 8.14 -10.14 -18.70
N VAL A 93 9.04 -9.30 -19.19
CA VAL A 93 9.57 -9.39 -20.56
C VAL A 93 10.78 -10.34 -20.62
N GLY A 94 11.49 -10.49 -19.50
CA GLY A 94 12.73 -11.26 -19.41
C GLY A 94 13.92 -10.46 -19.89
N ARG A 95 14.00 -9.16 -19.55
CA ARG A 95 15.20 -8.33 -19.77
C ARG A 95 16.22 -8.52 -18.65
N GLU A 96 17.48 -8.26 -18.95
CA GLU A 96 18.53 -8.26 -17.94
C GLU A 96 18.25 -7.17 -16.90
N GLY A 97 18.31 -7.54 -15.62
CA GLY A 97 17.98 -6.64 -14.51
C GLY A 97 16.48 -6.49 -14.21
N GLU A 98 15.56 -7.10 -14.99
CA GLU A 98 14.14 -7.16 -14.57
C GLU A 98 13.98 -8.14 -13.39
N PRO A 99 13.31 -7.75 -12.30
CA PRO A 99 13.24 -8.58 -11.10
C PRO A 99 12.20 -9.70 -11.24
N LEU A 100 12.66 -10.87 -11.69
CA LEU A 100 11.82 -12.06 -11.88
C LEU A 100 11.06 -12.44 -10.60
N LEU A 101 11.76 -12.48 -9.46
CA LEU A 101 11.17 -12.89 -8.18
C LEU A 101 10.02 -11.98 -7.76
N ARG A 102 10.14 -10.67 -8.00
CA ARG A 102 9.05 -9.71 -7.77
C ARG A 102 7.85 -10.00 -8.68
N CYS A 103 8.08 -10.29 -9.96
CA CYS A 103 6.99 -10.68 -10.85
C CYS A 103 6.29 -11.95 -10.36
N LEU A 104 7.03 -12.95 -9.87
CA LEU A 104 6.43 -14.18 -9.34
C LEU A 104 5.52 -13.90 -8.14
N VAL A 105 5.91 -13.00 -7.24
CA VAL A 105 5.07 -12.56 -6.11
C VAL A 105 3.78 -11.87 -6.59
N GLU A 106 3.87 -11.02 -7.62
CA GLU A 106 2.69 -10.38 -8.24
C GLU A 106 1.73 -11.43 -8.84
N VAL A 107 2.28 -12.44 -9.53
CA VAL A 107 1.51 -13.56 -10.11
C VAL A 107 0.87 -14.41 -9.00
N ASP A 108 1.61 -14.78 -7.95
CA ASP A 108 1.12 -15.56 -6.81
C ASP A 108 -0.05 -14.85 -6.12
N THR A 109 0.09 -13.55 -5.90
CA THR A 109 -0.96 -12.70 -5.33
C THR A 109 -2.20 -12.69 -6.23
N ALA A 110 -2.03 -12.58 -7.55
CA ALA A 110 -3.13 -12.63 -8.51
C ALA A 110 -3.80 -14.01 -8.60
N ILE A 111 -3.03 -15.10 -8.54
CA ILE A 111 -3.56 -16.48 -8.47
C ILE A 111 -4.43 -16.64 -7.23
N ALA A 112 -3.95 -16.19 -6.06
CA ALA A 112 -4.68 -16.26 -4.80
C ALA A 112 -5.96 -15.43 -4.83
N ALA A 113 -5.89 -14.17 -5.29
CA ALA A 113 -7.03 -13.27 -5.38
C ALA A 113 -8.10 -13.73 -6.39
N ARG A 114 -7.66 -14.39 -7.47
CA ARG A 114 -8.54 -14.98 -8.48
C ARG A 114 -9.03 -16.38 -8.12
N ARG A 115 -8.50 -16.98 -7.05
CA ARG A 115 -8.81 -18.34 -6.58
C ARG A 115 -8.60 -19.40 -7.66
N ILE A 116 -7.51 -19.29 -8.42
CA ILE A 116 -7.16 -20.28 -9.44
C ILE A 116 -6.59 -21.50 -8.71
N VAL A 117 -7.32 -22.61 -8.74
CA VAL A 117 -6.93 -23.86 -8.03
C VAL A 117 -6.21 -24.82 -8.97
N ASP A 118 -6.77 -25.05 -10.16
CA ASP A 118 -6.27 -26.01 -11.15
C ASP A 118 -4.81 -25.71 -11.57
N PRO A 119 -3.89 -26.70 -11.50
CA PRO A 119 -2.48 -26.50 -11.83
C PRO A 119 -2.23 -25.96 -13.25
N LEU A 120 -2.95 -26.48 -14.25
CA LEU A 120 -2.77 -26.06 -15.64
C LEU A 120 -3.30 -24.64 -15.88
N SER A 121 -4.38 -24.27 -15.19
CA SER A 121 -4.93 -22.92 -15.19
C SER A 121 -3.99 -21.92 -14.52
N LYS A 122 -3.29 -22.30 -13.43
CA LYS A 122 -2.23 -21.49 -12.81
C LYS A 122 -1.09 -21.24 -13.79
N VAL A 123 -0.63 -22.29 -14.48
CA VAL A 123 0.42 -22.18 -15.51
C VAL A 123 -0.04 -21.30 -16.67
N ALA A 124 -1.24 -21.52 -17.21
CA ALA A 124 -1.78 -20.73 -18.32
C ALA A 124 -1.91 -19.25 -17.95
N PHE A 125 -2.38 -18.96 -16.73
CA PHE A 125 -2.44 -17.60 -16.21
C PHE A 125 -1.05 -16.98 -16.05
N ALA A 126 -0.09 -17.69 -15.44
CA ALA A 126 1.27 -17.20 -15.27
C ALA A 126 1.97 -16.93 -16.62
N MET A 127 1.78 -17.81 -17.60
CA MET A 127 2.25 -17.59 -18.98
C MET A 127 1.61 -16.36 -19.63
N SER A 128 0.35 -16.03 -19.30
CA SER A 128 -0.30 -14.82 -19.80
C SER A 128 0.33 -13.53 -19.25
N CYS A 129 0.99 -13.61 -18.09
CA CYS A 129 1.75 -12.51 -17.50
C CYS A 129 3.15 -12.35 -18.13
N LEU A 130 3.61 -13.30 -18.95
CA LEU A 130 4.91 -13.16 -19.63
C LEU A 130 4.77 -12.29 -20.89
N GLY A 131 5.83 -11.57 -21.23
CA GLY A 131 6.01 -10.76 -22.43
C GLY A 131 7.34 -11.06 -23.12
N GLY A 132 7.57 -10.47 -24.29
CA GLY A 132 8.85 -10.51 -25.03
C GLY A 132 9.57 -11.87 -25.05
N ARG A 133 10.80 -11.90 -24.52
CA ARG A 133 11.67 -13.08 -24.54
C ARG A 133 11.12 -14.20 -23.65
N ALA A 134 10.62 -13.84 -22.47
CA ALA A 134 10.02 -14.80 -21.54
C ALA A 134 8.80 -15.51 -22.14
N ARG A 135 7.92 -14.76 -22.82
CA ARG A 135 6.78 -15.34 -23.52
C ARG A 135 7.22 -16.30 -24.63
N SER A 136 8.14 -15.86 -25.49
CA SER A 136 8.61 -16.66 -26.63
C SER A 136 9.25 -17.97 -26.15
N TRP A 137 10.05 -17.91 -25.09
CA TRP A 137 10.64 -19.08 -24.44
C TRP A 137 9.58 -20.05 -23.90
N ALA A 138 8.61 -19.55 -23.11
CA ALA A 138 7.62 -20.40 -22.46
C ALA A 138 6.71 -21.11 -23.47
N TYR A 139 6.24 -20.40 -24.50
CA TYR A 139 5.45 -21.01 -25.57
C TYR A 139 6.28 -21.95 -26.45
N GLY A 140 7.58 -21.66 -26.67
CA GLY A 140 8.49 -22.57 -27.38
C GLY A 140 8.61 -23.94 -26.69
N ARG A 141 8.72 -23.96 -25.35
CA ARG A 141 8.69 -25.21 -24.57
C ARG A 141 7.36 -25.96 -24.74
N ARG A 142 6.23 -25.26 -24.60
CA ARG A 142 4.89 -25.85 -24.74
C ARG A 142 4.58 -26.38 -26.14
N LEU A 143 5.14 -25.78 -27.19
CA LEU A 143 4.98 -26.27 -28.56
C LEU A 143 5.68 -27.62 -28.77
N THR A 144 6.77 -27.87 -28.04
CA THR A 144 7.52 -29.13 -28.13
C THR A 144 6.86 -30.22 -27.29
N ASP A 145 6.33 -29.86 -26.13
CA ASP A 145 5.58 -30.75 -25.23
C ASP A 145 4.44 -29.96 -24.56
N PRO A 146 3.17 -30.26 -24.88
CA PRO A 146 2.01 -29.58 -24.27
C PRO A 146 1.95 -29.72 -22.73
N THR A 147 2.59 -30.75 -22.18
CA THR A 147 2.64 -31.08 -20.75
C THR A 147 3.94 -30.68 -20.07
N TYR A 148 4.84 -29.97 -20.76
CA TYR A 148 6.16 -29.57 -20.25
C TYR A 148 6.09 -28.89 -18.87
N PHE A 149 5.06 -28.08 -18.66
CA PHE A 149 4.75 -27.47 -17.36
C PHE A 149 3.53 -28.17 -16.75
N SER A 150 3.76 -29.27 -16.04
CA SER A 150 2.70 -30.06 -15.42
C SER A 150 2.18 -29.42 -14.13
N THR A 151 3.06 -28.71 -13.40
CA THR A 151 2.68 -27.93 -12.22
C THR A 151 3.14 -26.47 -12.26
N TYR A 152 2.51 -25.63 -11.45
CA TYR A 152 2.92 -24.24 -11.31
C TYR A 152 4.28 -24.08 -10.62
N GLU A 153 4.64 -24.99 -9.72
CA GLU A 153 5.96 -24.99 -9.07
C GLU A 153 7.07 -25.33 -10.06
N GLU A 154 6.89 -26.35 -10.90
CA GLU A 154 7.82 -26.67 -12.00
C GLU A 154 8.00 -25.49 -12.95
N PHE A 155 6.90 -24.84 -13.34
CA PHE A 155 6.97 -23.64 -14.17
C PHE A 155 7.80 -22.52 -13.52
N LYS A 156 7.65 -22.28 -12.22
CA LYS A 156 8.46 -21.28 -11.50
C LYS A 156 9.93 -21.64 -11.51
N GLU A 157 10.29 -22.89 -11.25
CA GLU A 157 11.69 -23.33 -11.22
C GLU A 157 12.33 -23.25 -12.60
N GLU A 158 11.67 -23.73 -13.65
CA GLU A 158 12.16 -23.60 -15.03
C GLU A 158 12.31 -22.13 -15.46
N LEU A 159 11.37 -21.26 -15.08
CA LEU A 159 11.43 -19.85 -15.38
C LEU A 159 12.61 -19.17 -14.66
N LYS A 160 12.87 -19.54 -13.40
CA LYS A 160 14.06 -19.09 -12.66
C LYS A 160 15.34 -19.58 -13.33
N LEU A 161 15.44 -20.85 -13.69
CA LEU A 161 16.62 -21.39 -14.37
C LEU A 161 16.90 -20.68 -15.70
N ALA A 162 15.86 -20.28 -16.44
CA ALA A 162 16.01 -19.63 -17.73
C ALA A 162 16.33 -18.13 -17.65
N PHE A 163 15.78 -17.42 -16.65
CA PHE A 163 15.80 -15.95 -16.62
C PHE A 163 16.41 -15.34 -15.37
N GLU A 164 16.58 -16.09 -14.29
CA GLU A 164 17.24 -15.58 -13.10
C GLU A 164 18.76 -15.59 -13.31
N PRO A 165 19.40 -14.42 -13.30
CA PRO A 165 20.85 -14.37 -13.33
C PRO A 165 21.41 -15.07 -12.08
N PRO A 166 22.50 -15.85 -12.17
CA PRO A 166 23.09 -16.51 -11.01
C PRO A 166 23.30 -15.53 -9.86
N GLN A 167 22.92 -15.90 -8.64
CA GLN A 167 23.12 -15.09 -7.43
C GLN A 167 22.43 -13.70 -7.48
N ASN A 168 21.30 -13.53 -8.17
CA ASN A 168 20.60 -12.24 -8.29
C ASN A 168 20.27 -11.57 -6.94
N GLU A 169 19.71 -12.32 -5.98
CA GLU A 169 19.42 -11.76 -4.65
C GLU A 169 20.70 -11.39 -3.89
N PHE A 170 21.75 -12.21 -4.01
CA PHE A 170 23.05 -11.90 -3.41
C PHE A 170 23.63 -10.62 -4.00
N ARG A 171 23.55 -10.43 -5.32
CA ARG A 171 23.96 -9.20 -6.00
C ARG A 171 23.16 -8.00 -5.52
N SER A 172 21.83 -8.10 -5.48
CA SER A 172 20.97 -7.01 -4.98
C SER A 172 21.27 -6.68 -3.51
N ARG A 173 21.54 -7.68 -2.68
CA ARG A 173 21.96 -7.50 -1.28
C ARG A 173 23.32 -6.80 -1.19
N ALA A 174 24.32 -7.24 -1.95
CA ALA A 174 25.63 -6.60 -1.99
C ALA A 174 25.53 -5.14 -2.44
N GLU A 175 24.81 -4.89 -3.55
CA GLU A 175 24.59 -3.53 -4.04
C GLU A 175 23.84 -2.64 -3.05
N PHE A 176 22.90 -3.20 -2.28
CA PHE A 176 22.22 -2.46 -1.23
C PHE A 176 23.17 -2.13 -0.08
N LEU A 177 23.99 -3.07 0.37
CA LEU A 177 24.96 -2.85 1.46
C LEU A 177 26.06 -1.85 1.07
N ASP A 178 26.41 -1.80 -0.22
CA ASP A 178 27.34 -0.83 -0.81
C ASP A 178 26.63 0.43 -1.36
N LEU A 179 25.37 0.66 -1.00
CA LEU A 179 24.57 1.75 -1.52
C LEU A 179 25.08 3.11 -1.01
N HIS A 180 25.35 4.03 -1.94
CA HIS A 180 25.75 5.41 -1.63
C HIS A 180 25.01 6.41 -2.52
N GLN A 181 24.64 7.56 -1.96
CA GLN A 181 23.91 8.62 -2.65
C GLN A 181 24.73 9.18 -3.82
N GLY A 182 26.05 9.34 -3.64
CA GLY A 182 26.94 9.87 -4.67
C GLY A 182 26.45 11.23 -5.18
N LYS A 183 26.27 11.35 -6.50
CA LYS A 183 25.80 12.57 -7.19
C LYS A 183 24.28 12.68 -7.31
N HIS A 184 23.53 11.64 -6.94
CA HIS A 184 22.08 11.62 -7.06
C HIS A 184 21.42 12.53 -6.01
N ASP A 185 20.23 13.05 -6.31
CA ASP A 185 19.38 13.68 -5.29
C ASP A 185 18.82 12.63 -4.31
N VAL A 186 18.21 13.09 -3.21
CA VAL A 186 17.73 12.16 -2.17
C VAL A 186 16.59 11.29 -2.71
N HIS A 187 15.77 11.83 -3.61
CA HIS A 187 14.67 11.08 -4.20
C HIS A 187 15.15 9.90 -5.05
N ALA A 188 16.05 10.12 -6.02
CA ALA A 188 16.62 9.06 -6.86
C ALA A 188 17.38 8.02 -6.03
N TYR A 189 18.10 8.48 -5.00
CA TYR A 189 18.76 7.59 -4.04
C TYR A 189 17.76 6.71 -3.27
N ALA A 190 16.67 7.30 -2.77
CA ALA A 190 15.61 6.57 -2.08
C ALA A 190 14.91 5.54 -2.99
N GLN A 191 14.63 5.89 -4.25
CA GLN A 191 14.06 4.95 -5.21
C GLN A 191 15.01 3.78 -5.48
N ARG A 192 16.32 4.04 -5.59
CA ARG A 192 17.32 2.98 -5.73
C ARG A 192 17.36 2.06 -4.50
N ALA A 193 17.29 2.63 -3.30
CA ALA A 193 17.24 1.85 -2.06
C ALA A 193 16.02 0.90 -2.04
N ARG A 194 14.83 1.45 -2.33
CA ARG A 194 13.57 0.67 -2.41
C ARG A 194 13.66 -0.44 -3.47
N TYR A 195 14.20 -0.12 -4.64
CA TYR A 195 14.36 -1.06 -5.73
C TYR A 195 15.24 -2.26 -5.31
N LEU A 196 16.42 -1.99 -4.77
CA LEU A 196 17.35 -3.05 -4.35
C LEU A 196 16.77 -3.92 -3.24
N VAL A 197 16.09 -3.32 -2.25
CA VAL A 197 15.38 -4.07 -1.20
C VAL A 197 14.27 -4.93 -1.79
N SER A 198 13.51 -4.41 -2.76
CA SER A 198 12.40 -5.14 -3.39
C SER A 198 12.84 -6.36 -4.20
N ASN A 199 14.12 -6.44 -4.58
CA ASN A 199 14.68 -7.58 -5.30
C ASN A 199 15.12 -8.74 -4.40
N ILE A 200 15.12 -8.54 -3.07
CA ILE A 200 15.56 -9.53 -2.08
C ILE A 200 14.30 -10.12 -1.43
N VAL A 201 13.78 -11.20 -2.00
CA VAL A 201 12.45 -11.75 -1.65
C VAL A 201 12.55 -12.91 -0.68
N THR A 202 13.50 -13.84 -0.87
CA THR A 202 13.53 -15.09 -0.09
C THR A 202 14.01 -14.90 1.35
N ASN A 203 14.99 -14.03 1.55
CA ASN A 203 15.56 -13.73 2.86
C ASN A 203 15.71 -12.20 3.02
N PRO A 204 14.64 -11.49 3.35
CA PRO A 204 14.64 -10.03 3.40
C PRO A 204 15.64 -9.51 4.45
N ILE A 205 16.29 -8.39 4.14
CA ILE A 205 17.16 -7.69 5.11
C ILE A 205 16.30 -7.15 6.27
N ASP A 206 16.82 -7.23 7.50
CA ASP A 206 16.15 -6.64 8.66
C ASP A 206 16.08 -5.10 8.57
N GLU A 207 15.09 -4.51 9.24
CA GLU A 207 14.88 -3.05 9.16
C GLU A 207 16.04 -2.24 9.73
N ALA A 208 16.70 -2.70 10.79
CA ALA A 208 17.82 -1.97 11.37
C ALA A 208 18.99 -1.89 10.37
N THR A 209 19.34 -2.99 9.71
CA THR A 209 20.37 -3.01 8.66
C THR A 209 19.96 -2.13 7.48
N LYS A 210 18.69 -2.15 7.06
CA LYS A 210 18.21 -1.26 5.98
C LYS A 210 18.37 0.21 6.32
N VAL A 211 17.93 0.61 7.51
CA VAL A 211 18.04 1.99 8.01
C VAL A 211 19.49 2.43 8.08
N VAL A 212 20.35 1.65 8.75
CA VAL A 212 21.75 1.98 8.95
C VAL A 212 22.47 2.10 7.62
N THR A 213 22.22 1.18 6.68
CA THR A 213 22.81 1.21 5.35
C THR A 213 22.38 2.47 4.58
N PHE A 214 21.08 2.76 4.55
CA PHE A 214 20.56 3.96 3.90
C PHE A 214 21.14 5.25 4.49
N MET A 215 21.19 5.36 5.83
CA MET A 215 21.74 6.53 6.53
C MET A 215 23.23 6.71 6.30
N LYS A 216 24.00 5.61 6.32
CA LYS A 216 25.45 5.64 6.05
C LYS A 216 25.74 6.09 4.62
N GLY A 217 24.95 5.61 3.66
CA GLY A 217 25.10 5.92 2.24
C GLY A 217 24.71 7.35 1.85
N LEU A 218 23.96 8.08 2.69
CA LEU A 218 23.64 9.49 2.44
C LEU A 218 24.90 10.35 2.34
N ARG A 219 24.85 11.38 1.50
CA ARG A 219 25.89 12.39 1.40
C ARG A 219 25.97 13.17 2.71
N ASP A 220 27.19 13.50 3.13
CA ASP A 220 27.39 14.31 4.32
C ASP A 220 26.73 15.69 4.14
N GLY A 221 25.97 16.11 5.15
CA GLY A 221 25.15 17.31 5.12
C GLY A 221 23.97 17.25 6.07
N PRO A 222 23.10 18.28 6.07
CA PRO A 222 22.07 18.42 7.09
C PRO A 222 21.04 17.28 7.09
N VAL A 223 20.71 16.72 5.92
CA VAL A 223 19.82 15.56 5.81
C VAL A 223 20.38 14.36 6.59
N LYS A 224 21.64 14.00 6.35
CA LYS A 224 22.30 12.90 7.06
C LYS A 224 22.38 13.18 8.56
N THR A 225 22.80 14.38 8.95
CA THR A 225 22.88 14.80 10.36
C THR A 225 21.52 14.72 11.06
N TYR A 226 20.45 15.15 10.42
CA TYR A 226 19.09 15.07 10.95
C TYR A 226 18.70 13.60 11.23
N LEU A 227 18.92 12.71 10.26
CA LEU A 227 18.58 11.30 10.40
C LEU A 227 19.37 10.61 11.51
N PHE A 228 20.66 10.94 11.70
CA PHE A 228 21.46 10.38 12.81
C PHE A 228 21.00 10.86 14.18
N ARG A 229 20.29 12.00 14.25
CA ARG A 229 19.68 12.49 15.50
C ARG A 229 18.34 11.82 15.77
N ASP A 230 17.51 11.69 14.74
CA ASP A 230 16.14 11.18 14.89
C ASP A 230 16.08 9.64 14.96
N TYR A 231 17.03 8.96 14.32
CA TYR A 231 17.21 7.52 14.29
C TYR A 231 15.89 6.74 14.01
N PRO A 232 15.38 6.79 12.77
CA PRO A 232 14.13 6.15 12.40
C PRO A 232 14.18 4.61 12.50
N ASN A 233 13.04 3.99 12.81
CA ASN A 233 12.97 2.53 13.03
C ASN A 233 12.77 1.70 11.75
N THR A 234 12.45 2.34 10.62
CA THR A 234 12.20 1.67 9.34
C THR A 234 12.81 2.43 8.17
N LEU A 235 13.13 1.73 7.08
CA LEU A 235 13.68 2.35 5.89
C LEU A 235 12.75 3.43 5.31
N GLU A 236 11.45 3.17 5.29
CA GLU A 236 10.46 4.13 4.76
C GLU A 236 10.34 5.39 5.63
N ALA A 237 10.44 5.25 6.96
CA ALA A 237 10.51 6.41 7.84
C ALA A 237 11.79 7.22 7.58
N ALA A 238 12.93 6.55 7.39
CA ALA A 238 14.18 7.21 7.05
C ALA A 238 14.08 7.98 5.72
N ILE A 239 13.48 7.37 4.69
CA ILE A 239 13.27 8.03 3.40
C ILE A 239 12.34 9.24 3.54
N ALA A 240 11.21 9.09 4.25
CA ALA A 240 10.26 10.19 4.45
C ALA A 240 10.92 11.40 5.14
N LEU A 241 11.68 11.15 6.21
CA LEU A 241 12.44 12.20 6.90
C LEU A 241 13.50 12.82 6.00
N ALA A 242 14.21 12.02 5.21
CA ALA A 242 15.24 12.52 4.30
C ALA A 242 14.66 13.43 3.21
N MET A 243 13.49 13.06 2.66
CA MET A 243 12.76 13.88 1.69
C MET A 243 12.25 15.19 2.32
N GLN A 244 11.69 15.11 3.53
CA GLN A 244 11.20 16.28 4.27
C GLN A 244 12.31 17.27 4.58
N GLU A 245 13.47 16.77 5.02
CA GLU A 245 14.62 17.60 5.35
C GLU A 245 15.24 18.20 4.08
N GLU A 246 15.36 17.44 2.98
CA GLU A 246 15.82 17.99 1.70
C GLU A 246 14.91 19.13 1.21
N PHE A 247 13.59 18.95 1.32
CA PHE A 247 12.62 19.97 0.98
C PHE A 247 12.78 21.23 1.85
N SER A 248 12.90 21.05 3.16
CA SER A 248 13.07 22.13 4.14
C SER A 248 14.35 22.94 3.87
N LEU A 249 15.46 22.26 3.54
CA LEU A 249 16.72 22.91 3.18
C LEU A 249 16.62 23.71 1.88
N ARG A 250 15.90 23.19 0.88
CA ARG A 250 15.66 23.91 -0.39
C ARG A 250 14.83 25.17 -0.15
N GLN A 251 13.79 25.09 0.69
CA GLN A 251 13.01 26.27 1.07
C GLN A 251 13.85 27.31 1.82
N ALA A 252 14.63 26.89 2.83
CA ALA A 252 15.49 27.80 3.60
C ALA A 252 16.50 28.55 2.70
N LYS A 253 17.09 27.87 1.71
CA LYS A 253 17.99 28.49 0.73
C LYS A 253 17.28 29.53 -0.15
N LEU A 254 16.01 29.33 -0.51
CA LEU A 254 15.24 30.32 -1.27
C LEU A 254 14.96 31.57 -0.44
N HIS A 255 14.64 31.41 0.85
CA HIS A 255 14.41 32.54 1.75
C HIS A 255 15.68 33.35 2.05
N VAL A 256 16.86 32.72 2.07
CA VAL A 256 18.15 33.41 2.26
C VAL A 256 18.61 34.15 1.00
N ASN A 257 18.27 33.65 -0.20
CA ASN A 257 18.66 34.25 -1.48
C ASN A 257 17.66 35.29 -2.02
N ALA A 258 16.56 35.56 -1.32
CA ALA A 258 15.72 36.71 -1.63
C ALA A 258 16.55 38.00 -1.40
N PRO A 259 16.59 38.95 -2.37
CA PRO A 259 17.21 40.24 -2.13
C PRO A 259 16.57 40.82 -0.87
N ARG A 260 17.39 41.08 0.16
CA ARG A 260 16.94 41.90 1.29
C ARG A 260 16.60 43.28 0.74
N LEU A 261 15.36 43.50 0.32
CA LEU A 261 14.75 44.82 0.21
C LEU A 261 14.47 45.30 1.63
N MET A 262 15.53 45.47 2.41
CA MET A 262 15.50 46.26 3.64
C MET A 262 16.05 47.62 3.24
N PRO A 263 15.22 48.66 3.10
CA PRO A 263 15.73 50.02 3.06
C PRO A 263 16.46 50.24 4.39
N ARG A 264 17.79 50.27 4.34
CA ARG A 264 18.59 50.78 5.45
C ARG A 264 18.11 52.22 5.67
N PRO A 265 17.58 52.60 6.85
CA PRO A 265 17.29 54.00 7.11
C PRO A 265 18.63 54.73 7.08
N VAL A 266 18.90 55.45 5.99
CA VAL A 266 19.96 56.44 5.94
C VAL A 266 19.47 57.60 6.79
N VAL A 267 19.71 57.52 8.10
CA VAL A 267 19.65 58.69 8.96
C VAL A 267 20.87 59.53 8.59
N ARG A 268 20.65 60.60 7.83
CA ARG A 268 21.62 61.67 7.62
C ARG A 268 21.94 62.28 8.99
N PRO A 269 23.21 62.44 9.37
CA PRO A 269 23.56 63.20 10.57
C PRO A 269 23.36 64.69 10.27
N SER A 270 22.34 65.29 10.88
CA SER A 270 22.16 66.74 10.93
C SER A 270 22.64 67.25 12.28
N GLY A 271 23.86 67.81 12.30
CA GLY A 271 24.23 68.93 13.17
C GLY A 271 24.67 68.65 14.62
N GLY A 272 25.99 68.53 14.82
CA GLY A 272 26.75 69.04 15.99
C GLY A 272 27.29 68.01 17.01
N PRO A 273 28.30 68.38 17.83
CA PRO A 273 29.48 69.21 17.60
C PRO A 273 30.75 68.38 17.31
N GLU A 274 31.74 69.06 16.74
CA GLU A 274 33.02 68.58 16.20
C GLU A 274 33.89 67.74 17.17
N PRO A 275 34.52 66.64 16.73
CA PRO A 275 35.44 65.88 17.55
C PRO A 275 36.79 66.61 17.65
N MET A 276 37.30 66.70 18.88
CA MET A 276 38.56 67.35 19.22
C MET A 276 39.76 66.58 18.65
N ASP A 277 40.47 67.18 17.69
CA ASP A 277 41.74 66.66 17.18
C ASP A 277 42.87 66.90 18.20
N LEU A 278 43.46 65.82 18.70
CA LEU A 278 44.67 65.84 19.52
C LEU A 278 45.71 64.88 18.91
N SER A 279 46.42 65.36 17.89
CA SER A 279 47.68 64.79 17.44
C SER A 279 48.79 65.82 17.61
N SER A 280 49.52 65.75 18.73
CA SER A 280 50.99 65.89 18.78
C SER A 280 51.48 66.01 20.24
N ALA A 281 52.22 65.00 20.70
CA ALA A 281 53.37 65.21 21.60
C ALA A 281 54.31 64.01 21.48
N THR A 282 55.42 64.24 20.77
CA THR A 282 56.60 63.38 20.69
C THR A 282 57.59 63.78 21.80
N ALA A 283 58.49 62.84 22.12
CA ALA A 283 59.70 62.92 22.96
C ALA A 283 59.50 62.45 24.41
N ALA A 284 60.35 61.61 25.00
CA ALA A 284 61.60 60.97 24.60
C ALA A 284 61.85 59.77 25.52
N GLY A 285 62.66 58.80 25.09
CA GLY A 285 63.11 57.72 25.97
C GLY A 285 63.76 56.56 25.24
N SER A 286 64.95 56.80 24.69
CA SER A 286 65.89 55.81 24.20
C SER A 286 66.20 54.71 25.22
N GLN A 287 66.28 53.44 24.81
CA GLN A 287 67.56 52.73 24.80
C GLN A 287 67.51 51.35 24.11
N GLN A 288 68.54 51.19 23.30
CA GLN A 288 68.93 50.12 22.41
C GLN A 288 69.66 49.00 23.17
N ARG A 289 69.39 47.71 22.86
CA ARG A 289 70.47 46.71 22.65
C ARG A 289 70.01 45.39 22.02
N ARG A 290 70.95 44.85 21.25
CA ARG A 290 70.94 43.72 20.30
C ARG A 290 71.03 42.33 20.95
N GLY A 291 70.54 41.34 20.19
CA GLY A 291 71.16 40.01 19.94
C GLY A 291 70.97 38.96 21.05
N SER A 292 71.03 37.65 20.83
CA SER A 292 71.05 36.73 19.68
C SER A 292 71.09 35.32 20.28
N THR A 293 70.40 34.34 19.67
CA THR A 293 70.70 32.88 19.63
C THR A 293 71.02 32.10 20.93
N ASN A 294 70.18 31.11 21.26
CA ASN A 294 70.49 29.64 21.23
C ASN A 294 69.64 28.82 22.21
N ALA A 295 69.18 27.65 21.74
CA ALA A 295 69.18 26.31 22.38
C ALA A 295 67.98 25.49 21.84
N ARG A 296 68.17 24.49 20.96
CA ARG A 296 68.72 23.12 21.12
C ARG A 296 67.73 22.09 21.71
N GLY A 297 67.56 21.00 20.94
CA GLY A 297 66.98 19.69 21.30
C GLY A 297 66.28 19.08 20.06
N ALA A 298 66.94 18.37 19.12
CA ALA A 298 67.48 17.01 19.17
C ALA A 298 66.46 16.00 19.77
N MET A 299 65.89 15.03 19.03
CA MET A 299 66.49 13.71 18.72
C MET A 299 65.58 12.97 17.70
N LEU A 300 66.04 12.59 16.50
CA LEU A 300 66.57 11.26 16.08
C LEU A 300 65.53 10.11 16.12
N VAL A 301 64.88 9.78 15.00
CA VAL A 301 65.13 8.61 14.10
C VAL A 301 64.94 7.23 14.74
N MET A 302 63.95 6.47 14.24
CA MET A 302 64.18 5.09 13.81
C MET A 302 63.20 4.68 12.69
N ARG A 303 63.78 4.41 11.52
CA ARG A 303 63.23 3.54 10.49
C ARG A 303 63.48 2.09 10.93
N SER A 304 62.54 1.19 10.67
CA SER A 304 62.88 -0.18 10.31
C SER A 304 61.92 -0.67 9.24
N SER A 305 62.53 -1.26 8.21
CA SER A 305 61.92 -1.84 7.03
C SER A 305 62.10 -3.36 7.11
N VAL A 306 61.21 -4.08 6.42
CA VAL A 306 61.43 -5.39 5.76
C VAL A 306 61.53 -6.62 6.68
N SER A 307 60.61 -7.59 6.51
CA SER A 307 60.90 -8.77 5.69
C SER A 307 59.67 -9.68 5.51
N THR A 308 59.37 -9.91 4.24
CA THR A 308 58.86 -11.14 3.61
C THR A 308 59.22 -12.45 4.33
N SER A 309 58.28 -13.40 4.29
CA SER A 309 58.52 -14.77 3.82
C SER A 309 57.21 -15.47 3.43
N ASP A 310 57.21 -16.01 2.21
CA ASP A 310 56.32 -17.02 1.65
C ASP A 310 56.20 -18.28 2.52
N THR A 311 55.06 -19.01 2.45
CA THR A 311 55.07 -20.45 2.08
C THR A 311 53.68 -20.94 1.63
N LEU A 312 53.70 -21.86 0.67
CA LEU A 312 52.60 -22.56 0.00
C LEU A 312 51.73 -23.44 0.91
N HIS A 313 50.44 -23.57 0.56
CA HIS A 313 49.84 -24.84 0.12
C HIS A 313 48.51 -24.64 -0.61
#